data_AF-A0A1Q6XAW5-F1
#
_entry.id   AF-A0A1Q6XAW5-F1
#
_cell.length_a   1.000
_cell.length_b   1.000
_cell.length_c   1.000
_cell.angle_alpha   90.00
_cell.angle_beta   90.00
_cell.angle_gamma   90.00
#
_symmetry.space_group_name_H-M   'P 1'
#
loop_
_entity.id
_entity.type
_entity.pdbx_description
1 polymer ?
#
loop_
_entity_poly.entity_id
_entity_poly.type
_entity_poly.pdbx_seq_one_letter_code
_entity_poly.pdbx_strand_id
1 'polypeptide(L)'
;MEKESEQESERNLQIMGEKELAAQEQRAFHRGGFHATLEWNLSVYQQRAARRYVSPIDFALAYAQLRRKEETLRYLEQAYEEHAPDMVWVQGFPDFDFVHPEPPLSRHHKKDGPSTSVLSRRPLNVLVKRFGGPVEFVYR
;
A
#
# COMPACT_ATOMS: atom_id res chain seq x y z
N MET A 1 -28.96 21.76 -23.00
CA MET A 1 -28.82 23.07 -22.32
C MET A 1 -28.54 22.91 -20.82
N GLU A 2 -29.51 22.75 -19.90
CA GLU A 2 -29.20 22.69 -18.44
C GLU A 2 -28.28 21.53 -18.03
N LYS A 3 -28.57 20.31 -18.48
CA LYS A 3 -27.72 19.12 -18.20
C LYS A 3 -26.28 19.21 -18.71
N GLU A 4 -26.05 19.95 -19.80
CA GLU A 4 -24.70 20.12 -20.36
C GLU A 4 -23.90 21.13 -19.52
N SER A 5 -24.55 22.18 -19.01
CA SER A 5 -23.93 23.18 -18.14
C SER A 5 -23.55 22.62 -16.77
N GLU A 6 -24.36 21.71 -16.23
CA GLU A 6 -24.07 21.00 -14.98
C GLU A 6 -22.85 20.07 -15.12
N GLN A 7 -22.80 19.25 -16.18
CA GLN A 7 -21.66 18.36 -16.44
C GLN A 7 -20.35 19.11 -16.70
N GLU A 8 -20.43 20.25 -17.39
CA GLU A 8 -19.27 21.09 -17.62
C GLU A 8 -18.78 21.75 -16.32
N SER A 9 -19.72 22.17 -15.46
CA SER A 9 -19.40 22.68 -14.12
C SER A 9 -18.79 21.60 -13.22
N GLU A 10 -19.31 20.37 -13.23
CA GLU A 10 -18.75 19.25 -12.49
C GLU A 10 -17.33 18.90 -12.94
N ARG A 11 -17.08 18.83 -14.25
CA ARG A 11 -15.73 18.62 -14.80
C ARG A 11 -14.78 19.74 -14.42
N ASN A 12 -15.23 20.99 -14.50
CA ASN A 12 -14.42 22.13 -14.10
C ASN A 12 -14.07 22.09 -12.62
N LEU A 13 -15.03 21.75 -11.74
CA LEU A 13 -14.81 21.59 -10.31
C LEU A 13 -13.84 20.44 -10.00
N GLN A 14 -13.92 19.34 -10.75
CA GLN A 14 -12.98 18.23 -10.63
C GLN A 14 -11.56 18.65 -11.03
N ILE A 15 -11.39 19.31 -12.19
CA ILE A 15 -10.09 19.82 -12.66
C ILE A 15 -9.52 20.85 -11.67
N MET A 16 -10.36 21.72 -11.11
CA MET A 16 -9.94 22.70 -10.10
C MET A 16 -9.53 22.02 -8.79
N GLY A 17 -10.25 21.00 -8.35
CA GLY A 17 -9.91 20.19 -7.17
C GLY A 17 -8.58 19.43 -7.33
N GLU A 18 -8.34 18.86 -8.51
CA GLU A 18 -7.07 18.19 -8.85
C GLU A 18 -5.89 19.19 -8.86
N LYS A 19 -6.09 20.38 -9.43
CA LYS A 19 -5.08 21.45 -9.40
C LYS A 19 -4.76 21.93 -7.99
N GLU A 20 -5.77 22.09 -7.13
CA GLU A 20 -5.56 22.51 -5.74
C GLU A 20 -4.84 21.42 -4.93
N LEU A 21 -5.17 20.15 -5.15
CA LEU A 21 -4.45 19.03 -4.53
C LEU A 21 -2.98 19.00 -4.98
N ALA A 22 -2.70 19.16 -6.27
CA ALA A 22 -1.34 19.23 -6.79
C ALA A 22 -0.57 20.43 -6.21
N ALA A 23 -1.23 21.59 -6.06
CA ALA A 23 -0.61 22.76 -5.42
C ALA A 23 -0.31 22.52 -3.93
N GLN A 24 -1.18 21.80 -3.21
CA GLN A 24 -0.94 21.42 -1.81
C GLN A 24 0.22 20.44 -1.66
N GLU A 25 0.30 19.45 -2.54
CA GLU A 25 1.41 18.50 -2.62
C GLU A 25 2.74 19.23 -2.86
N GLN A 26 2.76 20.14 -3.84
CA GLN A 26 3.92 20.95 -4.15
C GLN A 26 4.33 21.85 -2.97
N ARG A 27 3.36 22.43 -2.25
CA ARG A 27 3.62 23.17 -1.00
C ARG A 27 4.19 22.29 0.10
N ALA A 28 3.77 21.02 0.20
CA ALA A 28 4.35 20.07 1.15
C ALA A 28 5.81 19.75 0.78
N PHE A 29 6.06 19.49 -0.51
CA PHE A 29 7.40 19.23 -1.03
C PHE A 29 8.35 20.41 -0.79
N HIS A 30 7.93 21.64 -1.07
CA HIS A 30 8.77 22.82 -0.83
C HIS A 30 9.08 23.06 0.65
N ARG A 31 8.23 22.60 1.58
CA ARG A 31 8.42 22.81 3.02
C ARG A 31 9.38 21.80 3.66
N GLY A 32 9.39 20.55 3.22
CA GLY A 32 10.18 19.50 3.87
C GLY A 32 10.57 18.34 2.96
N GLY A 33 10.58 18.58 1.65
CA GLY A 33 10.95 17.60 0.64
C GLY A 33 9.99 16.41 0.57
N PHE A 34 10.53 15.29 0.10
CA PHE A 34 9.77 14.07 -0.13
C PHE A 34 9.06 13.54 1.13
N HIS A 35 9.73 13.60 2.28
CA HIS A 35 9.14 13.15 3.54
C HIS A 35 7.89 13.97 3.92
N ALA A 36 7.93 15.30 3.76
CA ALA A 36 6.77 16.14 4.04
C ALA A 36 5.60 15.89 3.07
N THR A 37 5.90 15.55 1.82
CA THR A 37 4.88 15.13 0.84
C THR A 37 4.20 13.82 1.25
N LEU A 38 4.96 12.85 1.74
CA LEU A 38 4.41 11.57 2.21
C LEU A 38 3.50 11.74 3.43
N GLU A 39 3.90 12.56 4.40
CA GLU A 39 3.05 12.91 5.56
C GLU A 39 1.76 13.62 5.13
N TRP A 40 1.84 14.53 4.16
CA TRP A 40 0.66 15.17 3.59
C TRP A 40 -0.25 14.16 2.89
N ASN A 41 0.28 13.26 2.07
CA ASN A 41 -0.50 12.20 1.42
C ASN A 41 -1.24 11.32 2.43
N LEU A 42 -0.58 10.95 3.54
CA LEU A 42 -1.21 10.22 4.62
C LEU A 42 -2.39 11.01 5.23
N SER A 43 -2.23 12.32 5.45
CA SER A 43 -3.32 13.17 5.94
C SER A 43 -4.50 13.24 4.97
N VAL A 44 -4.24 13.22 3.66
CA VAL A 44 -5.28 13.18 2.61
C VAL A 44 -6.04 11.86 2.67
N TYR A 45 -5.36 10.72 2.86
CA TYR A 45 -6.03 9.43 3.03
C TYR A 45 -6.89 9.38 4.29
N GLN A 46 -6.42 9.92 5.41
CA GLN A 46 -7.21 10.01 6.64
C GLN A 46 -8.47 10.85 6.46
N GLN A 47 -8.37 12.01 5.80
CA GLN A 47 -9.53 12.85 5.50
C GLN A 47 -10.53 12.17 4.56
N ARG A 48 -10.04 11.40 3.58
CA ARG A 48 -10.88 10.61 2.67
C ARG A 48 -11.58 9.47 3.41
N ALA A 49 -10.87 8.77 4.28
CA ALA A 49 -11.39 7.66 5.09
C ALA A 49 -12.55 8.08 6.00
N ALA A 50 -12.59 9.35 6.44
CA ALA A 50 -13.70 9.90 7.20
C ALA A 50 -15.02 10.03 6.41
N ARG A 51 -14.97 9.96 5.07
CA ARG A 51 -16.13 10.17 4.18
C ARG A 51 -16.47 8.97 3.32
N ARG A 52 -15.49 8.12 3.03
CA ARG A 52 -15.63 6.94 2.17
C ARG A 52 -14.61 5.89 2.55
N TYR A 53 -14.89 4.64 2.20
CA TYR A 53 -13.90 3.57 2.32
C TYR A 53 -12.63 3.92 1.54
N VAL A 54 -11.49 3.63 2.17
CA VAL A 54 -10.14 3.72 1.59
C VAL A 54 -9.47 2.39 1.93
N SER A 55 -8.81 1.77 0.96
CA SER A 55 -8.20 0.45 1.14
C SER A 55 -7.15 0.50 2.27
N PRO A 56 -7.17 -0.44 3.23
CA PRO A 56 -6.11 -0.52 4.23
C PRO A 56 -4.71 -0.69 3.61
N ILE A 57 -4.62 -1.25 2.39
CA ILE A 57 -3.36 -1.34 1.64
C ILE A 57 -2.80 0.03 1.25
N ASP A 58 -3.66 1.01 0.92
CA ASP A 58 -3.21 2.37 0.60
C ASP A 58 -2.53 3.03 1.80
N PHE A 59 -3.09 2.81 3.00
CA PHE A 59 -2.46 3.25 4.24
C PHE A 59 -1.15 2.51 4.49
N ALA A 60 -1.12 1.18 4.33
CA ALA A 60 0.09 0.39 4.51
C ALA A 60 1.25 0.90 3.64
N LEU A 61 0.98 1.18 2.35
CA LEU A 61 1.97 1.72 1.40
C LEU A 61 2.45 3.12 1.84
N ALA A 62 1.55 4.00 2.27
CA ALA A 62 1.93 5.33 2.74
C ALA A 62 2.85 5.27 3.98
N TYR A 63 2.53 4.42 4.96
CA TYR A 63 3.39 4.20 6.12
C TYR A 63 4.71 3.52 5.77
N ALA A 64 4.70 2.64 4.76
CA ALA A 64 5.89 1.95 4.28
C ALA A 64 6.91 2.92 3.66
N GLN A 65 6.44 3.86 2.84
CA GLN A 65 7.26 4.93 2.27
C GLN A 65 7.86 5.85 3.35
N LEU A 66 7.14 6.04 4.47
CA LEU A 66 7.62 6.74 5.66
C LEU A 66 8.51 5.88 6.57
N ARG A 67 8.78 4.61 6.21
CA ARG A 67 9.56 3.64 7.01
C ARG A 67 9.00 3.41 8.42
N ARG A 68 7.69 3.60 8.59
CA ARG A 68 6.96 3.41 9.85
C ARG A 68 6.44 1.99 9.97
N LYS A 69 7.31 1.10 10.48
CA LYS A 69 7.13 -0.36 10.44
C LYS A 69 5.86 -0.81 11.15
N GLU A 70 5.62 -0.31 12.35
CA GLU A 70 4.51 -0.74 13.20
C GLU A 70 3.17 -0.36 12.57
N GLU A 71 3.03 0.85 12.05
CA GLU A 71 1.83 1.28 11.35
C GLU A 71 1.63 0.54 10.01
N THR A 72 2.71 0.28 9.26
CA THR A 72 2.62 -0.55 8.05
C THR A 72 2.08 -1.94 8.38
N LEU A 73 2.62 -2.60 9.41
CA LEU A 73 2.17 -3.92 9.83
C LEU A 73 0.71 -3.92 10.28
N ARG A 74 0.29 -2.90 11.04
CA ARG A 74 -1.10 -2.76 11.51
C ARG A 74 -2.09 -2.67 10.35
N TYR A 75 -1.77 -1.88 9.32
CA TYR A 75 -2.67 -1.75 8.17
C TYR A 75 -2.63 -2.95 7.23
N LEU A 76 -1.51 -3.68 7.15
CA LEU A 76 -1.45 -4.97 6.44
C LEU A 76 -2.28 -6.04 7.15
N GLU A 77 -2.30 -6.04 8.48
CA GLU A 77 -3.17 -6.90 9.30
C GLU A 77 -4.65 -6.57 9.06
N GLN A 78 -5.01 -5.28 9.13
CA GLN A 78 -6.37 -4.84 8.81
C GLN A 78 -6.78 -5.23 7.37
N ALA A 79 -5.89 -5.04 6.39
CA ALA A 79 -6.16 -5.45 5.00
C ALA A 79 -6.43 -6.95 4.87
N TYR A 80 -5.72 -7.76 5.65
CA TYR A 80 -5.92 -9.20 5.70
C TYR A 80 -7.25 -9.57 6.35
N GLU A 81 -7.60 -8.97 7.49
CA GLU A 81 -8.87 -9.20 8.19
C GLU A 81 -10.09 -8.79 7.35
N GLU A 82 -9.98 -7.67 6.62
CA GLU A 82 -11.05 -7.17 5.74
C GLU A 82 -11.12 -7.91 4.39
N HIS A 83 -10.22 -8.86 4.14
CA HIS A 83 -10.06 -9.53 2.85
C HIS A 83 -9.94 -8.53 1.68
N ALA A 84 -9.15 -7.47 1.87
CA ALA A 84 -8.96 -6.43 0.88
C ALA A 84 -8.45 -7.05 -0.45
N PRO A 85 -9.06 -6.74 -1.61
CA PRO A 85 -8.69 -7.35 -2.88
C PRO A 85 -7.21 -7.20 -3.24
N ASP A 86 -6.61 -6.05 -2.89
CA ASP A 86 -5.23 -5.71 -3.19
C ASP A 86 -4.21 -6.55 -2.41
N MET A 87 -4.65 -7.27 -1.38
CA MET A 87 -3.81 -8.14 -0.56
C MET A 87 -3.15 -9.26 -1.38
N VAL A 88 -3.74 -9.63 -2.52
CA VAL A 88 -3.15 -10.61 -3.45
C VAL A 88 -1.81 -10.15 -4.03
N TRP A 89 -1.60 -8.82 -4.15
CA TRP A 89 -0.39 -8.23 -4.74
C TRP A 89 0.67 -7.83 -3.72
N VAL A 90 0.40 -8.01 -2.42
CA VAL A 90 1.26 -7.50 -1.34
C VAL A 90 2.73 -7.94 -1.45
N GLN A 91 2.97 -9.17 -1.92
CA GLN A 91 4.32 -9.73 -2.08
C GLN A 91 5.12 -9.10 -3.23
N GLY A 92 4.47 -8.34 -4.10
CA GLY A 92 5.10 -7.68 -5.25
C GLY A 92 5.58 -6.27 -4.96
N PHE A 93 5.22 -5.67 -3.82
CA PHE A 93 5.55 -4.28 -3.50
C PHE A 93 6.88 -4.19 -2.73
N PRO A 94 7.93 -3.59 -3.33
CA PRO A 94 9.24 -3.43 -2.66
C PRO A 94 9.18 -2.56 -1.40
N ASP A 95 8.18 -1.66 -1.32
CA ASP A 95 7.96 -0.83 -0.14
C ASP A 95 7.77 -1.66 1.14
N PHE A 96 7.34 -2.92 1.04
CA PHE A 96 7.15 -3.81 2.18
C PHE A 96 8.37 -4.65 2.56
N ASP A 97 9.48 -4.55 1.83
CA ASP A 97 10.66 -5.38 2.08
C ASP A 97 11.20 -5.21 3.51
N PHE A 98 11.10 -4.01 4.08
CA PHE A 98 11.59 -3.70 5.43
C PHE A 98 10.72 -4.25 6.56
N VAL A 99 9.47 -4.63 6.27
CA VAL A 99 8.59 -5.26 7.26
C VAL A 99 8.75 -6.78 7.30
N HIS A 100 9.46 -7.36 6.31
CA HIS A 100 9.82 -8.76 6.36
C HIS A 100 10.83 -9.02 7.50
N PRO A 101 10.59 -10.03 8.36
CA PRO A 101 11.59 -10.50 9.29
C PRO A 101 12.71 -11.12 8.47
N GLU A 102 13.92 -10.65 8.70
CA GLU A 102 15.17 -11.22 8.17
C GLU A 102 15.06 -12.75 8.11
N PRO A 103 15.16 -13.38 6.93
CA PRO A 103 15.32 -14.82 6.89
C PRO A 103 16.64 -15.15 7.60
N PRO A 104 16.70 -16.17 8.47
CA PRO A 104 17.97 -16.59 9.03
C PRO A 104 18.88 -16.96 7.87
N LEU A 105 20.02 -16.27 7.79
CA LEU A 105 21.06 -16.40 6.77
C LEU A 105 21.77 -17.74 6.96
N SER A 106 21.07 -18.84 6.69
CA SER A 106 21.58 -20.21 6.88
C SER A 106 20.78 -21.19 6.02
N ARG A 107 21.04 -21.17 4.72
CA ARG A 107 21.07 -22.42 3.96
C ARG A 107 22.17 -22.36 2.91
N HIS A 108 23.37 -22.74 3.35
CA HIS A 108 24.40 -23.26 2.46
C HIS A 108 23.80 -24.42 1.66
N HIS A 109 23.34 -24.15 0.43
CA HIS A 109 23.12 -25.19 -0.55
C HIS A 109 24.43 -25.37 -1.32
N LYS A 110 25.14 -26.43 -0.93
CA LYS A 110 26.23 -27.03 -1.70
C LYS A 110 25.75 -27.29 -3.14
N LYS A 111 26.69 -27.07 -4.07
CA LYS A 111 26.63 -27.30 -5.51
C LYS A 111 25.89 -28.60 -5.86
N ASP A 112 25.01 -28.56 -6.88
CA ASP A 112 24.97 -29.48 -8.04
C ASP A 112 23.82 -29.08 -9.00
N GLY A 113 24.13 -28.85 -10.29
CA GLY A 113 23.17 -28.78 -11.41
C GLY A 113 22.72 -27.38 -11.90
N PRO A 114 22.47 -27.17 -13.23
CA PRO A 114 22.25 -25.85 -13.81
C PRO A 114 20.91 -25.24 -13.39
N SER A 115 20.98 -24.00 -12.93
CA SER A 115 19.90 -23.21 -12.32
C SER A 115 18.83 -22.81 -13.34
N THR A 116 17.73 -23.55 -13.39
CA THR A 116 16.42 -23.03 -13.81
C THR A 116 15.74 -22.39 -12.60
N SER A 117 16.25 -21.24 -12.14
CA SER A 117 15.63 -20.48 -11.05
C SER A 117 14.54 -19.54 -11.59
N VAL A 118 13.42 -20.13 -12.00
CA VAL A 118 12.16 -19.42 -12.17
C VAL A 118 11.27 -19.77 -10.97
N LEU A 119 10.90 -18.73 -10.20
CA LEU A 119 9.78 -18.75 -9.23
C LEU A 119 9.91 -19.67 -8.01
N SER A 120 10.88 -19.40 -7.12
CA SER A 120 10.69 -19.72 -5.70
C SER A 120 10.28 -18.45 -4.95
N ARG A 121 9.03 -18.02 -5.17
CA ARG A 121 8.35 -17.00 -4.37
C ARG A 121 7.39 -17.72 -3.41
N ARG A 122 7.77 -17.87 -2.14
CA ARG A 122 6.88 -18.29 -1.03
C ARG A 122 7.42 -17.81 0.32
N PRO A 123 6.57 -17.59 1.35
CA PRO A 123 5.26 -16.94 1.35
C PRO A 123 5.14 -15.89 2.50
N LEU A 124 3.94 -15.33 2.68
CA LEU A 124 3.32 -14.52 3.76
C LEU A 124 3.68 -14.85 5.25
N ASN A 125 4.93 -15.18 5.57
CA ASN A 125 5.32 -15.71 6.88
C ASN A 125 5.20 -14.72 8.05
N VAL A 126 4.97 -13.43 7.80
CA VAL A 126 4.69 -12.45 8.86
C VAL A 126 3.27 -12.61 9.39
N LEU A 127 2.29 -12.65 8.49
CA LEU A 127 0.89 -12.84 8.85
C LEU A 127 0.64 -14.27 9.31
N VAL A 128 1.25 -15.27 8.66
CA VAL A 128 1.07 -16.68 9.07
C VAL A 128 1.70 -17.00 10.43
N LYS A 129 2.89 -16.47 10.76
CA LYS A 129 3.49 -16.68 12.10
C LYS A 129 2.79 -15.90 13.21
N ARG A 130 2.17 -14.75 12.90
CA ARG A 130 1.48 -13.92 13.90
C ARG A 130 0.01 -14.27 14.10
N PHE A 131 -0.65 -14.85 13.10
CA PHE A 131 -2.10 -15.12 13.13
C PHE A 131 -2.52 -16.59 12.96
N GLY A 132 -1.57 -17.53 12.88
CA GLY A 132 -1.85 -18.95 13.05
C GLY A 132 -2.63 -19.62 11.91
N GLY A 133 -1.90 -20.15 10.93
CA GLY A 133 -2.39 -21.21 10.03
C GLY A 133 -2.64 -20.78 8.57
N PRO A 134 -2.60 -21.73 7.61
CA PRO A 134 -2.79 -21.45 6.19
C PRO A 134 -4.27 -21.18 5.85
N VAL A 135 -4.52 -20.11 5.10
CA VAL A 135 -5.84 -19.78 4.56
C VAL A 135 -6.09 -20.62 3.31
N GLU A 136 -7.06 -21.53 3.37
CA GLU A 136 -7.65 -22.10 2.16
C GLU A 136 -8.61 -21.08 1.55
N PHE A 137 -8.22 -20.51 0.41
CA PHE A 137 -9.12 -19.71 -0.41
C PHE A 137 -10.16 -20.62 -1.07
N VAL A 138 -11.33 -20.76 -0.45
CA VAL A 138 -12.48 -21.42 -1.08
C VAL A 138 -13.24 -20.37 -1.89
N TYR A 139 -13.06 -20.39 -3.21
CA TYR A 139 -13.99 -19.74 -4.13
C TYR A 139 -15.30 -20.52 -4.11
N ARG A 140 -16.42 -19.85 -3.79
CA ARG A 140 -17.77 -20.38 -3.93
C ARG A 140 -18.50 -19.64 -5.04
#